data_AF-A0AAI9X735-F1
#
_entry.id   AF-A0AAI9X735-F1
#
_cell.length_a   1.000
_cell.length_b   1.000
_cell.length_c   1.000
_cell.angle_alpha   90.00
_cell.angle_beta   90.00
_cell.angle_gamma   90.00
#
_symmetry.space_group_name_H-M   'P 1'
#
loop_
_entity.id
_entity.type
_entity.pdbx_description
1 polymer ?
#
loop_
_entity_poly.entity_id
_entity_poly.type
_entity_poly.pdbx_seq_one_letter_code
_entity_poly.pdbx_strand_id
1 'polypeptide(L)'
;MHHRRHYIDGGQSPGDDIAFISELFPPPPPEYSTGMPHDNAEYSLGYLGDLKRCWNTCIRLSHHLAAHVVEHHLETDTIAQPLWSSSKTEKEVVYSKAVASLQAKLLYPIAYVVFFLESSASSASDSGHSGHHHKNIACSIERQQSILRNAPFDDILIFLLTHHCLQLLFSTVRRLMGPEIPHSTAESWFSLLLTTSTMERILGFFVSIAKDKERKQKGEHNYTWSHKKEFLWTMRQDLNEYMASFSDHDEQTLLEPKLNHVWFQAARNEMDERGAIPHTLEDSDVHVLHGSVVKLECEYCYDCYDCYDE
;
A
#
# COMPACT_ATOMS: atom_id res chain seq x y z
N MET A 1 19.45 -17.31 -9.69
CA MET A 1 19.26 -16.11 -10.55
C MET A 1 19.74 -14.92 -9.75
N HIS A 2 20.62 -14.09 -10.32
CA HIS A 2 21.23 -12.98 -9.58
C HIS A 2 20.20 -11.86 -9.38
N HIS A 3 19.61 -11.77 -8.18
CA HIS A 3 18.94 -10.54 -7.75
C HIS A 3 19.99 -9.44 -7.71
N ARG A 4 19.94 -8.57 -8.73
CA ARG A 4 20.66 -7.31 -8.70
C ARG A 4 20.07 -6.55 -7.52
N ARG A 5 20.83 -6.41 -6.44
CA ARG A 5 20.47 -5.50 -5.34
C ARG A 5 20.20 -4.14 -5.98
N HIS A 6 18.92 -3.77 -6.09
CA HIS A 6 18.52 -2.42 -6.45
C HIS A 6 18.83 -1.55 -5.24
N TYR A 7 20.12 -1.26 -5.04
CA TYR A 7 20.56 -0.19 -4.16
C TYR A 7 19.91 1.08 -4.67
N ILE A 8 18.99 1.63 -3.87
CA ILE A 8 18.33 2.91 -4.13
C ILE A 8 19.38 3.99 -3.88
N ASP A 9 20.21 4.26 -4.89
CA ASP A 9 20.95 5.51 -4.97
C ASP A 9 19.92 6.63 -5.17
N GLY A 10 19.82 7.54 -4.20
CA GLY A 10 18.81 8.59 -4.09
C GLY A 10 18.89 9.69 -5.15
N GLY A 11 19.34 9.37 -6.37
CA GLY A 11 19.57 10.29 -7.48
C GLY A 11 18.80 9.99 -8.77
N GLN A 12 18.07 8.87 -8.88
CA GLN A 12 17.31 8.57 -10.11
C GLN A 12 15.86 9.03 -9.97
N SER A 13 15.44 9.91 -10.89
CA SER A 13 14.03 10.19 -11.17
C SER A 13 13.25 8.87 -11.19
N PRO A 14 12.04 8.77 -10.62
CA PRO A 14 11.20 7.58 -10.73
C PRO A 14 10.88 7.37 -12.22
N GLY A 15 11.75 6.65 -12.93
CA GLY A 15 11.68 6.41 -14.35
C GLY A 15 10.61 5.37 -14.66
N ASP A 16 10.30 5.19 -15.94
CA ASP A 16 9.50 4.07 -16.43
C ASP A 16 10.29 2.76 -16.25
N ASP A 17 10.26 2.18 -15.06
CA ASP A 17 10.83 0.84 -14.77
C ASP A 17 9.81 -0.25 -15.13
N ILE A 18 9.39 -0.24 -16.39
CA ILE A 18 8.44 -1.24 -16.93
C ILE A 18 9.05 -2.64 -16.89
N ALA A 19 10.40 -2.74 -16.95
CA ALA A 19 11.10 -4.01 -16.81
C ALA A 19 10.83 -4.65 -15.44
N PHE A 20 11.01 -3.90 -14.35
CA PHE A 20 10.67 -4.37 -13.01
C PHE A 20 9.22 -4.83 -12.90
N ILE A 21 8.26 -4.03 -13.38
CA ILE A 21 6.83 -4.40 -13.30
C ILE A 21 6.51 -5.64 -14.14
N SER A 22 7.16 -5.82 -15.29
CA SER A 22 6.98 -7.02 -16.12
C SER A 22 7.52 -8.30 -15.48
N GLU A 23 8.51 -8.19 -14.58
CA GLU A 23 9.01 -9.32 -13.79
C GLU A 23 7.99 -9.74 -12.72
N LEU A 24 7.27 -8.78 -12.13
CA LEU A 24 6.21 -9.07 -11.16
C LEU A 24 4.94 -9.63 -11.82
N PHE A 25 4.60 -9.15 -13.02
CA PHE A 25 3.39 -9.56 -13.72
C PHE A 25 3.77 -10.13 -15.09
N PRO A 26 4.28 -11.37 -15.18
CA PRO A 26 4.61 -11.97 -16.46
C PRO A 26 3.35 -12.11 -17.33
N PRO A 27 3.49 -12.07 -18.67
CA PRO A 27 2.35 -12.23 -19.56
C PRO A 27 1.70 -13.61 -19.32
N PRO A 28 0.35 -13.70 -19.40
CA PRO A 28 -0.34 -14.96 -19.20
C PRO A 28 0.14 -16.00 -20.24
N PRO A 29 0.23 -17.28 -19.85
CA PRO A 29 0.56 -18.32 -20.81
C PRO A 29 -0.50 -18.31 -21.92
N PRO A 30 -0.08 -18.49 -23.18
CA PRO A 30 -0.98 -18.48 -24.32
C PRO A 30 -2.09 -19.53 -24.17
N GLU A 31 -3.35 -19.13 -24.34
CA GLU A 31 -4.51 -20.03 -24.31
C GLU A 31 -4.50 -20.91 -25.57
N TYR A 32 -3.95 -22.12 -25.47
CA TYR A 32 -3.98 -23.07 -26.57
C TYR A 32 -5.22 -23.97 -26.49
N SER A 33 -6.00 -24.00 -27.58
CA SER A 33 -6.73 -25.23 -27.92
C SER A 33 -5.71 -26.32 -28.25
N THR A 34 -5.82 -27.49 -27.60
CA THR A 34 -4.93 -28.64 -27.78
C THR A 34 -4.67 -28.95 -29.25
N GLY A 35 -3.45 -28.68 -29.76
CA GLY A 35 -3.07 -29.13 -31.10
C GLY A 35 -1.95 -28.40 -31.85
N MET A 36 -1.40 -27.28 -31.37
CA MET A 36 -0.35 -26.53 -32.10
C MET A 36 1.00 -26.52 -31.36
N PRO A 37 2.15 -26.67 -32.06
CA PRO A 37 3.47 -26.66 -31.42
C PRO A 37 3.99 -25.24 -31.15
N HIS A 38 4.24 -24.99 -29.86
CA HIS A 38 5.25 -24.17 -29.16
C HIS A 38 5.43 -22.65 -29.36
N ASP A 39 5.59 -22.04 -28.18
CA ASP A 39 6.24 -20.78 -27.79
C ASP A 39 5.77 -19.51 -28.46
N ASN A 40 4.89 -18.77 -27.75
CA ASN A 40 5.02 -17.32 -27.53
C ASN A 40 3.95 -16.89 -26.52
N ALA A 41 4.33 -16.63 -25.25
CA ALA A 41 3.52 -15.75 -24.40
C ALA A 41 3.55 -14.36 -25.05
N GLU A 42 2.46 -13.98 -25.71
CA GLU A 42 2.46 -12.76 -26.52
C GLU A 42 2.42 -11.54 -25.61
N TYR A 43 3.51 -10.76 -25.63
CA TYR A 43 3.58 -9.40 -25.13
C TYR A 43 2.63 -8.51 -25.95
N SER A 44 1.34 -8.56 -25.63
CA SER A 44 0.30 -7.82 -26.34
C SER A 44 0.36 -6.32 -26.00
N LEU A 45 -0.19 -5.48 -26.89
CA LEU A 45 -0.36 -4.05 -26.60
C LEU A 45 -1.25 -3.80 -25.38
N GLY A 46 -2.22 -4.68 -25.13
CA GLY A 46 -3.07 -4.63 -23.93
C GLY A 46 -2.25 -4.86 -22.66
N TYR A 47 -1.44 -5.93 -22.64
CA TYR A 47 -0.52 -6.23 -21.54
C TYR A 47 0.43 -5.06 -21.24
N LEU A 48 1.08 -4.49 -22.27
CA LEU A 48 1.96 -3.32 -22.07
C LEU A 48 1.19 -2.09 -21.54
N GLY A 49 -0.06 -1.92 -21.98
CA GLY A 49 -0.97 -0.90 -21.46
C GLY A 49 -1.26 -1.09 -19.97
N ASP A 50 -1.53 -2.32 -19.55
CA ASP A 50 -1.82 -2.68 -18.16
C ASP A 50 -0.59 -2.53 -17.27
N LEU A 51 0.61 -2.97 -17.73
CA LEU A 51 1.86 -2.72 -17.01
C LEU A 51 2.11 -1.23 -16.82
N LYS A 52 1.94 -0.43 -17.88
CA LYS A 52 2.11 1.02 -17.81
C LYS A 52 1.10 1.65 -16.85
N ARG A 53 -0.15 1.19 -16.85
CA ARG A 53 -1.19 1.65 -15.92
C ARG A 53 -0.81 1.30 -14.48
N CYS A 54 -0.40 0.06 -14.23
CA CYS A 54 0.06 -0.41 -12.93
C CYS A 54 1.23 0.41 -12.39
N TRP A 55 2.28 0.62 -13.19
CA TRP A 55 3.43 1.42 -12.80
C TRP A 55 3.08 2.89 -12.52
N ASN A 56 2.26 3.51 -13.37
CA ASN A 56 1.78 4.88 -13.14
C ASN A 56 0.98 5.01 -11.84
N THR A 57 0.17 4.00 -11.51
CA THR A 57 -0.54 3.94 -10.23
C THR A 57 0.45 3.88 -9.06
N CYS A 58 1.51 3.07 -9.16
CA CYS A 58 2.56 2.98 -8.14
C CYS A 58 3.30 4.31 -7.94
N ILE A 59 3.70 4.98 -9.04
CA ILE A 59 4.35 6.30 -9.00
C ILE A 59 3.47 7.33 -8.32
N ARG A 60 2.19 7.41 -8.72
CA ARG A 60 1.28 8.42 -8.19
C ARG A 60 0.92 8.15 -6.73
N LEU A 61 0.70 6.89 -6.38
CA LEU A 61 0.35 6.51 -5.02
C LEU A 61 1.53 6.74 -4.06
N SER A 62 2.74 6.36 -4.45
CA SER A 62 3.96 6.62 -3.66
C SER A 62 4.17 8.11 -3.44
N HIS A 63 3.98 8.92 -4.48
CA HIS A 63 4.06 10.38 -4.37
C HIS A 63 3.03 10.95 -3.40
N HIS A 64 1.75 10.58 -3.55
CA HIS A 64 0.69 11.09 -2.68
C HIS A 64 0.88 10.64 -1.22
N LEU A 65 1.24 9.38 -1.00
CA LEU A 65 1.54 8.86 0.33
C LEU A 65 2.71 9.63 0.96
N ALA A 66 3.82 9.79 0.23
CA ALA A 66 4.98 10.53 0.70
C ALA A 66 4.65 11.98 1.05
N ALA A 67 3.92 12.68 0.17
CA ALA A 67 3.46 14.05 0.38
C ALA A 67 2.67 14.21 1.69
N HIS A 68 1.71 13.32 1.94
CA HIS A 68 0.88 13.37 3.15
C HIS A 68 1.62 12.97 4.43
N VAL A 69 2.59 12.06 4.33
CA VAL A 69 3.40 11.64 5.48
C VAL A 69 4.37 12.76 5.87
N VAL A 70 5.08 13.34 4.89
CA VAL A 70 6.03 14.43 5.12
C VAL A 70 5.32 15.68 5.64
N GLU A 71 4.19 16.08 5.03
CA GLU A 71 3.41 17.23 5.51
C GLU A 71 2.98 17.02 6.96
N HIS A 72 2.37 15.87 7.27
CA HIS A 72 1.92 15.57 8.63
C HIS A 72 3.07 15.54 9.63
N HIS A 73 4.20 14.95 9.25
CA HIS A 73 5.40 14.89 10.09
C HIS A 73 5.93 16.29 10.39
N LEU A 74 6.07 17.13 9.37
CA LEU A 74 6.53 18.50 9.54
C LEU A 74 5.54 19.35 10.36
N GLU A 75 4.24 19.03 10.35
CA GLU A 75 3.22 19.71 11.17
C GLU A 75 3.19 19.27 12.64
N THR A 76 3.63 18.06 12.96
CA THR A 76 3.40 17.43 14.26
C THR A 76 4.66 17.07 15.03
N ASP A 77 5.78 16.85 14.34
CA ASP A 77 7.05 16.52 14.98
C ASP A 77 7.60 17.71 15.77
N THR A 78 7.98 17.46 17.02
CA THR A 78 8.41 18.50 17.96
C THR A 78 9.71 19.19 17.54
N ILE A 79 10.56 18.52 16.74
CA ILE A 79 11.81 19.07 16.23
C ILE A 79 11.55 19.82 14.92
N ALA A 80 10.82 19.21 13.98
CA ALA A 80 10.59 19.77 12.66
C ALA A 80 9.61 20.96 12.67
N GLN A 81 8.52 20.90 13.45
CA GLN A 81 7.47 21.92 13.47
C GLN A 81 8.00 23.35 13.73
N PRO A 82 8.83 23.62 14.76
CA PRO A 82 9.35 24.96 14.98
C PRO A 82 10.31 25.41 13.87
N LEU A 83 11.16 24.49 13.38
CA LEU A 83 12.20 24.78 12.38
C LEU A 83 11.61 25.01 10.99
N TRP A 84 10.52 24.34 10.65
CA TRP A 84 9.86 24.48 9.36
C TRP A 84 9.31 25.90 9.17
N SER A 85 9.08 26.66 10.24
CA SER A 85 8.39 27.97 10.19
C SER A 85 9.20 29.15 9.63
N SER A 86 10.51 29.01 9.39
CA SER A 86 11.47 30.11 9.16
C SER A 86 11.32 30.90 7.84
N SER A 87 11.13 30.25 6.69
CA SER A 87 11.02 30.95 5.38
C SER A 87 10.24 30.17 4.31
N LYS A 88 9.54 30.86 3.39
CA LYS A 88 8.69 30.20 2.38
C LYS A 88 9.48 29.35 1.38
N THR A 89 10.63 29.82 0.91
CA THR A 89 11.43 29.10 -0.09
C THR A 89 12.10 27.87 0.52
N GLU A 90 12.64 27.99 1.72
CA GLU A 90 13.22 26.86 2.45
C GLU A 90 12.17 25.79 2.74
N LYS A 91 10.95 26.20 3.14
CA LYS A 91 9.81 25.29 3.32
C LYS A 91 9.56 24.42 2.09
N GLU A 92 9.52 25.03 0.90
CA GLU A 92 9.23 24.33 -0.36
C GLU A 92 10.36 23.38 -0.76
N VAL A 93 11.61 23.78 -0.58
CA VAL A 93 12.79 22.95 -0.89
C VAL A 93 12.89 21.75 0.05
N VAL A 94 12.75 21.98 1.37
CA VAL A 94 12.76 20.92 2.39
C VAL A 94 11.63 19.94 2.14
N TYR A 95 10.42 20.43 1.94
CA TYR A 95 9.25 19.60 1.64
C TYR A 95 9.47 18.77 0.38
N SER A 96 9.85 19.39 -0.74
CA SER A 96 10.05 18.70 -2.01
C SER A 96 11.13 17.62 -1.93
N LYS A 97 12.25 17.91 -1.25
CA LYS A 97 13.33 16.95 -1.03
C LYS A 97 12.90 15.77 -0.18
N ALA A 98 12.20 16.04 0.93
CA ALA A 98 11.72 14.99 1.83
C ALA A 98 10.68 14.10 1.14
N VAL A 99 9.75 14.69 0.37
CA VAL A 99 8.77 13.94 -0.43
C VAL A 99 9.45 13.06 -1.47
N ALA A 100 10.40 13.60 -2.23
CA ALA A 100 11.12 12.81 -3.23
C ALA A 100 11.90 11.65 -2.59
N SER A 101 12.56 11.89 -1.45
CA SER A 101 13.34 10.88 -0.74
C SER A 101 12.45 9.76 -0.20
N LEU A 102 11.31 10.10 0.41
CA LEU A 102 10.35 9.12 0.92
C LEU A 102 9.66 8.38 -0.23
N GLN A 103 9.29 9.07 -1.31
CA GLN A 103 8.71 8.45 -2.51
C GLN A 103 9.64 7.39 -3.10
N ALA A 104 10.93 7.69 -3.22
CA ALA A 104 11.93 6.75 -3.74
C ALA A 104 11.97 5.45 -2.92
N LYS A 105 11.84 5.54 -1.59
CA LYS A 105 11.76 4.37 -0.70
C LYS A 105 10.44 3.61 -0.81
N LEU A 106 9.34 4.29 -1.11
CA LEU A 106 8.00 3.69 -1.15
C LEU A 106 7.61 3.10 -2.52
N LEU A 107 8.26 3.51 -3.61
CA LEU A 107 7.84 3.16 -4.97
C LEU A 107 7.79 1.65 -5.21
N TYR A 108 8.91 0.96 -4.98
CA TYR A 108 8.99 -0.50 -5.17
C TYR A 108 8.14 -1.28 -4.15
N PRO A 109 8.14 -0.95 -2.84
CA PRO A 109 7.22 -1.55 -1.88
C PRO A 109 5.74 -1.43 -2.28
N ILE A 110 5.31 -0.31 -2.86
CA ILE A 110 3.93 -0.18 -3.37
C ILE A 110 3.65 -1.15 -4.51
N ALA A 111 4.60 -1.37 -5.42
CA ALA A 111 4.43 -2.35 -6.49
C ALA A 111 4.35 -3.79 -5.93
N TYR A 112 5.13 -4.12 -4.90
CA TYR A 112 5.00 -5.40 -4.20
C TYR A 112 3.65 -5.54 -3.48
N VAL A 113 3.11 -4.47 -2.89
CA VAL A 113 1.73 -4.48 -2.37
C VAL A 113 0.73 -4.82 -3.47
N VAL A 114 0.83 -4.18 -4.65
CA VAL A 114 -0.05 -4.48 -5.79
C VAL A 114 0.08 -5.97 -6.17
N PHE A 115 1.30 -6.47 -6.32
CA PHE A 115 1.56 -7.87 -6.65
C PHE A 115 0.93 -8.85 -5.66
N PHE A 116 1.05 -8.59 -4.36
CA PHE A 116 0.42 -9.41 -3.34
C PHE A 116 -1.11 -9.41 -3.44
N LEU A 117 -1.73 -8.24 -3.62
CA LEU A 117 -3.18 -8.10 -3.67
C LEU A 117 -3.76 -8.82 -4.90
N GLU A 118 -3.13 -8.65 -6.06
CA GLU A 118 -3.52 -9.34 -7.30
C GLU A 118 -3.35 -10.86 -7.16
N SER A 119 -2.22 -11.33 -6.62
CA SER A 119 -1.97 -12.77 -6.39
C SER A 119 -3.00 -13.38 -5.43
N SER A 120 -3.40 -12.63 -4.42
CA SER A 120 -4.43 -13.03 -3.44
C SER A 120 -5.82 -13.10 -4.08
N ALA A 121 -6.13 -12.19 -5.00
CA ALA A 121 -7.41 -12.14 -5.71
C ALA A 121 -7.52 -13.23 -6.80
N SER A 122 -6.48 -13.46 -7.62
CA SER A 122 -6.49 -14.48 -8.67
C SER A 122 -6.66 -15.90 -8.11
N SER A 123 -6.15 -16.15 -6.91
CA SER A 123 -6.30 -17.44 -6.25
C SER A 123 -7.71 -17.69 -5.68
N ALA A 124 -8.59 -16.68 -5.66
CA ALA A 124 -9.95 -16.77 -5.12
C ALA A 124 -11.02 -17.23 -6.13
N SER A 125 -10.74 -17.15 -7.44
CA SER A 125 -11.69 -17.54 -8.48
C SER A 125 -11.88 -19.07 -8.63
N ASP A 126 -11.02 -19.89 -8.04
CA ASP A 126 -11.04 -21.35 -8.19
C ASP A 126 -11.93 -22.09 -7.17
N SER A 127 -12.40 -21.44 -6.11
CA SER A 127 -13.17 -22.09 -5.04
C SER A 127 -14.67 -21.77 -5.14
N GLY A 128 -15.36 -22.39 -6.10
CA GLY A 128 -16.81 -22.34 -6.21
C GLY A 128 -17.52 -23.28 -5.24
N HIS A 129 -17.57 -22.98 -3.94
CA HIS A 129 -18.53 -23.62 -3.02
C HIS A 129 -18.98 -22.69 -1.90
N SER A 130 -20.29 -22.42 -1.88
CA SER A 130 -21.03 -21.70 -0.85
C SER A 130 -21.19 -22.57 0.41
N GLY A 131 -20.55 -22.16 1.50
CA GLY A 131 -20.70 -22.79 2.81
C GLY A 131 -19.39 -22.73 3.60
N HIS A 132 -19.42 -22.05 4.75
CA HIS A 132 -18.34 -21.89 5.75
C HIS A 132 -17.46 -20.62 5.63
N HIS A 133 -18.01 -19.47 6.00
CA HIS A 133 -17.29 -18.18 6.06
C HIS A 133 -16.09 -18.15 7.04
N HIS A 134 -16.13 -18.88 8.16
CA HIS A 134 -14.98 -18.94 9.09
C HIS A 134 -13.83 -19.79 8.53
N LYS A 135 -14.18 -20.88 7.82
CA LYS A 135 -13.22 -21.69 7.05
C LYS A 135 -12.64 -20.87 5.90
N ASN A 136 -13.42 -19.97 5.31
CA ASN A 136 -12.97 -19.05 4.25
C ASN A 136 -11.89 -18.06 4.76
N ILE A 137 -12.03 -17.50 5.97
CA ILE A 137 -11.00 -16.60 6.55
C ILE A 137 -9.70 -17.36 6.88
N ALA A 138 -9.78 -18.52 7.55
CA ALA A 138 -8.59 -19.32 7.85
C ALA A 138 -7.88 -19.80 6.57
N CYS A 139 -8.63 -20.31 5.59
CA CYS A 139 -8.09 -20.67 4.28
C CYS A 139 -7.54 -19.46 3.51
N SER A 140 -8.10 -18.26 3.71
CA SER A 140 -7.56 -17.01 3.15
C SER A 140 -6.21 -16.62 3.78
N ILE A 141 -6.05 -16.80 5.10
CA ILE A 141 -4.79 -16.51 5.79
C ILE A 141 -3.71 -17.51 5.36
N GLU A 142 -4.00 -18.81 5.36
CA GLU A 142 -3.05 -19.85 4.91
C GLU A 142 -2.60 -19.61 3.47
N ARG A 143 -3.52 -19.21 2.60
CA ARG A 143 -3.22 -18.83 1.20
C ARG A 143 -2.30 -17.61 1.13
N GLN A 144 -2.61 -16.56 1.89
CA GLN A 144 -1.76 -15.37 1.94
C GLN A 144 -0.35 -15.71 2.46
N GLN A 145 -0.22 -16.57 3.47
CA GLN A 145 1.08 -17.08 3.92
C GLN A 145 1.79 -17.86 2.81
N SER A 146 1.08 -18.69 2.04
CA SER A 146 1.65 -19.37 0.88
C SER A 146 2.20 -18.37 -0.14
N ILE A 147 1.52 -17.25 -0.41
CA ILE A 147 2.04 -16.19 -1.29
C ILE A 147 3.31 -15.59 -0.70
N LEU A 148 3.30 -15.26 0.59
CA LEU A 148 4.45 -14.65 1.27
C LEU A 148 5.68 -15.59 1.30
N ARG A 149 5.49 -16.91 1.26
CA ARG A 149 6.59 -17.90 1.20
C ARG A 149 7.26 -18.04 -0.16
N ASN A 150 6.68 -17.46 -1.21
CA ASN A 150 7.21 -17.52 -2.56
C ASN A 150 7.84 -16.19 -2.97
N ALA A 151 8.62 -16.22 -4.06
CA ALA A 151 9.16 -15.01 -4.67
C ALA A 151 8.05 -14.01 -5.03
N PRO A 152 8.26 -12.69 -4.82
CA PRO A 152 9.51 -12.06 -4.35
C PRO A 152 9.60 -11.95 -2.80
N PHE A 153 8.62 -12.47 -2.07
CA PHE A 153 8.53 -12.31 -0.62
C PHE A 153 9.34 -13.34 0.18
N ASP A 154 9.94 -14.33 -0.47
CA ASP A 154 10.94 -15.23 0.14
C ASP A 154 12.19 -14.46 0.58
N ASP A 155 12.51 -13.33 -0.07
CA ASP A 155 13.46 -12.34 0.42
C ASP A 155 12.87 -11.55 1.61
N ILE A 156 13.50 -11.71 2.78
CA ILE A 156 13.07 -11.07 4.02
C ILE A 156 13.06 -9.53 3.93
N LEU A 157 13.99 -8.92 3.19
CA LEU A 157 14.06 -7.46 3.09
C LEU A 157 12.90 -6.92 2.27
N ILE A 158 12.57 -7.56 1.15
CA ILE A 158 11.40 -7.21 0.32
C ILE A 158 10.13 -7.35 1.15
N PHE A 159 10.00 -8.46 1.88
CA PHE A 159 8.85 -8.72 2.72
C PHE A 159 8.67 -7.64 3.82
N LEU A 160 9.73 -7.33 4.58
CA LEU A 160 9.68 -6.33 5.65
C LEU A 160 9.41 -4.91 5.12
N LEU A 161 10.07 -4.51 4.02
CA LEU A 161 9.81 -3.22 3.36
C LEU A 161 8.36 -3.09 2.89
N THR A 162 7.82 -4.16 2.31
CA THR A 162 6.41 -4.21 1.88
C THR A 162 5.48 -4.10 3.08
N HIS A 163 5.80 -4.78 4.19
CA HIS A 163 5.03 -4.71 5.42
C HIS A 163 5.01 -3.30 6.02
N HIS A 164 6.16 -2.64 6.14
CA HIS A 164 6.26 -1.26 6.61
C HIS A 164 5.53 -0.28 5.70
N CYS A 165 5.62 -0.47 4.38
CA CYS A 165 4.88 0.34 3.41
C CYS A 165 3.37 0.21 3.60
N LEU A 166 2.85 -1.01 3.78
CA LEU A 166 1.43 -1.22 4.00
C LEU A 166 0.95 -0.64 5.33
N GLN A 167 1.76 -0.76 6.39
CA GLN A 167 1.51 -0.15 7.69
C GLN A 167 1.43 1.39 7.60
N LEU A 168 2.36 2.01 6.87
CA LEU A 168 2.37 3.45 6.62
C LEU A 168 1.14 3.90 5.81
N LEU A 169 0.82 3.15 4.75
CA LEU A 169 -0.34 3.41 3.91
C LEU A 169 -1.63 3.35 4.74
N PHE A 170 -1.82 2.28 5.51
CA PHE A 170 -2.98 2.12 6.38
C PHE A 170 -3.09 3.27 7.39
N SER A 171 -2.01 3.55 8.12
CA SER A 171 -1.99 4.59 9.15
C SER A 171 -2.32 5.97 8.56
N THR A 172 -1.81 6.25 7.35
CA THR A 172 -2.07 7.50 6.63
C THR A 172 -3.51 7.59 6.14
N VAL A 173 -4.04 6.54 5.50
CA VAL A 173 -5.43 6.51 5.02
C VAL A 173 -6.40 6.64 6.20
N ARG A 174 -6.17 5.89 7.29
CA ARG A 174 -6.96 5.97 8.52
C ARG A 174 -7.00 7.38 9.10
N ARG A 175 -5.86 8.10 9.11
CA ARG A 175 -5.80 9.49 9.55
C ARG A 175 -6.60 10.42 8.64
N LEU A 176 -6.49 10.26 7.32
CA LEU A 176 -7.14 11.13 6.33
C LEU A 176 -8.65 10.91 6.20
N MET A 177 -9.14 9.72 6.56
CA MET A 177 -10.56 9.41 6.66
C MET A 177 -11.28 10.13 7.81
N GLY A 178 -10.54 10.57 8.82
CA GLY A 178 -11.08 11.40 9.90
C GLY A 178 -11.37 12.83 9.45
N PRO A 179 -12.39 13.51 10.04
CA PRO A 179 -13.31 13.02 11.07
C PRO A 179 -14.54 12.26 10.51
N GLU A 180 -14.69 12.12 9.19
CA GLU A 180 -15.90 11.56 8.55
C GLU A 180 -16.15 10.07 8.88
N ILE A 181 -15.07 9.32 9.12
CA ILE A 181 -15.12 7.91 9.52
C ILE A 181 -14.39 7.76 10.85
N PRO A 182 -15.04 7.20 11.90
CA PRO A 182 -14.39 6.91 13.16
C PRO A 182 -13.21 5.93 13.00
N HIS A 183 -12.17 6.11 13.82
CA HIS A 183 -11.01 5.21 13.82
C HIS A 183 -11.38 3.74 14.00
N SER A 184 -12.44 3.44 14.78
CA SER A 184 -12.89 2.08 15.06
C SER A 184 -13.47 1.35 13.85
N THR A 185 -13.98 2.06 12.84
CA THR A 185 -14.53 1.44 11.62
C THR A 185 -13.59 1.57 10.43
N ALA A 186 -12.60 2.46 10.48
CA ALA A 186 -11.62 2.70 9.41
C ALA A 186 -10.89 1.44 8.93
N GLU A 187 -10.67 0.46 9.82
CA GLU A 187 -10.08 -0.84 9.47
C GLU A 187 -10.91 -1.59 8.43
N SER A 188 -12.24 -1.58 8.57
CA SER A 188 -13.14 -2.29 7.68
C SER A 188 -13.28 -1.60 6.32
N TRP A 189 -13.22 -0.27 6.31
CA TRP A 189 -13.11 0.52 5.07
C TRP A 189 -11.82 0.24 4.33
N PHE A 190 -10.69 0.20 5.04
CA PHE A 190 -9.40 -0.05 4.43
C PHE A 190 -9.27 -1.50 3.97
N SER A 191 -9.79 -2.46 4.75
CA SER A 191 -9.89 -3.86 4.33
C SER A 191 -10.70 -4.00 3.04
N LEU A 192 -11.85 -3.32 2.92
CA LEU A 192 -12.65 -3.30 1.70
C LEU A 192 -11.85 -2.68 0.52
N LEU A 193 -11.17 -1.57 0.76
CA LEU A 193 -10.33 -0.91 -0.24
C LEU A 193 -9.22 -1.81 -0.79
N LEU A 194 -8.72 -2.76 0.01
CA LEU A 194 -7.71 -3.71 -0.43
C LEU A 194 -8.30 -4.97 -1.07
N THR A 195 -9.51 -5.39 -0.69
CA THR A 195 -10.09 -6.67 -1.15
C THR A 195 -11.03 -6.55 -2.34
N THR A 196 -11.82 -5.48 -2.41
CA THR A 196 -12.83 -5.31 -3.46
C THR A 196 -12.46 -4.22 -4.45
N SER A 197 -11.41 -3.47 -4.16
CA SER A 197 -10.99 -2.32 -4.93
C SER A 197 -9.51 -2.41 -5.26
N THR A 198 -9.14 -1.99 -6.46
CA THR A 198 -7.74 -1.95 -6.87
C THR A 198 -7.02 -0.82 -6.14
N MET A 199 -5.68 -0.86 -6.12
CA MET A 199 -4.84 0.23 -5.60
C MET A 199 -5.15 1.59 -6.25
N GLU A 200 -5.80 1.60 -7.42
CA GLU A 200 -6.31 2.80 -8.08
C GLU A 200 -7.42 3.50 -7.32
N ARG A 201 -8.24 2.77 -6.54
CA ARG A 201 -9.27 3.39 -5.71
C ARG A 201 -8.66 4.10 -4.51
N ILE A 202 -7.63 3.52 -3.91
CA ILE A 202 -6.82 4.22 -2.88
C ILE A 202 -6.17 5.46 -3.48
N LEU A 203 -5.64 5.36 -4.71
CA LEU A 203 -5.15 6.53 -5.44
C LEU A 203 -6.26 7.57 -5.67
N GLY A 204 -7.47 7.14 -6.03
CA GLY A 204 -8.65 8.00 -6.16
C GLY A 204 -8.98 8.77 -4.88
N PHE A 205 -8.84 8.13 -3.72
CA PHE A 205 -8.99 8.78 -2.42
C PHE A 205 -7.95 9.90 -2.24
N PHE A 206 -6.67 9.63 -2.47
CA PHE A 206 -5.63 10.65 -2.37
C PHE A 206 -5.83 11.81 -3.37
N VAL A 207 -6.24 11.50 -4.60
CA VAL A 207 -6.56 12.52 -5.61
C VAL A 207 -7.74 13.40 -5.16
N SER A 208 -8.75 12.82 -4.51
CA SER A 208 -9.88 13.59 -3.96
C SER A 208 -9.43 14.60 -2.90
N ILE A 209 -8.48 14.22 -2.06
CA ILE A 209 -7.90 15.09 -1.02
C ILE A 209 -7.04 16.18 -1.66
N ALA A 210 -6.23 15.84 -2.66
CA ALA A 210 -5.41 16.81 -3.39
C ALA A 210 -6.28 17.88 -4.06
N LYS A 211 -7.40 17.48 -4.71
CA LYS A 211 -8.37 18.41 -5.30
C LYS A 211 -8.97 19.36 -4.25
N ASP A 212 -9.27 18.86 -3.06
CA ASP A 212 -9.79 19.69 -1.97
C ASP A 212 -8.75 20.70 -1.46
N LYS A 213 -7.46 20.33 -1.43
CA LYS A 213 -6.36 21.26 -1.10
C LYS A 213 -6.18 22.34 -2.15
N GLU A 214 -6.16 21.97 -3.43
CA GLU A 214 -6.07 22.93 -4.55
C GLU A 214 -7.24 23.92 -4.54
N ARG A 215 -8.46 23.43 -4.27
CA ARG A 215 -9.66 24.26 -4.12
C ARG A 215 -9.49 25.28 -3.00
N LYS A 216 -9.00 24.86 -1.83
CA LYS A 216 -8.73 25.77 -0.70
C LYS A 216 -7.67 26.83 -1.04
N GLN A 217 -6.62 26.46 -1.77
CA GLN A 217 -5.59 27.41 -2.21
C GLN A 217 -6.12 28.46 -3.20
N LYS A 218 -7.12 28.10 -4.01
CA LYS A 218 -7.80 29.02 -4.94
C LYS A 218 -8.84 29.94 -4.28
N GLY A 219 -9.03 29.84 -2.95
CA GLY A 219 -10.00 30.66 -2.21
C GLY A 219 -11.46 30.23 -2.36
N GLU A 220 -11.72 29.05 -2.94
CA GLU A 220 -13.06 28.49 -3.10
C GLU A 220 -13.54 27.86 -1.76
N HIS A 221 -13.97 28.70 -0.82
CA HIS A 221 -14.29 28.29 0.55
C HIS A 221 -15.76 27.85 0.78
N ASN A 222 -16.64 27.93 -0.23
CA ASN A 222 -18.09 27.93 -0.03
C ASN A 222 -18.83 26.59 -0.25
N TYR A 223 -18.14 25.45 -0.33
CA TYR A 223 -18.81 24.16 -0.48
C TYR A 223 -18.66 23.30 0.78
N THR A 224 -19.78 23.06 1.47
CA THR A 224 -19.88 22.11 2.61
C THR A 224 -19.50 20.68 2.19
N TRP A 225 -19.66 20.39 0.90
CA TRP A 225 -19.38 19.11 0.26
C TRP A 225 -18.05 19.14 -0.50
N SER A 226 -17.11 18.31 -0.06
CA SER A 226 -15.75 18.23 -0.60
C SER A 226 -15.59 16.98 -1.47
N HIS A 227 -14.58 16.93 -2.33
CA HIS A 227 -14.31 15.72 -3.13
C HIS A 227 -13.99 14.52 -2.24
N LYS A 228 -13.29 14.75 -1.11
CA LYS A 228 -13.08 13.72 -0.10
C LYS A 228 -14.41 13.17 0.43
N LYS A 229 -15.36 14.05 0.76
CA LYS A 229 -16.69 13.63 1.24
C LYS A 229 -17.47 12.86 0.17
N GLU A 230 -17.45 13.32 -1.07
CA GLU A 230 -18.05 12.61 -2.21
C GLU A 230 -17.48 11.19 -2.32
N PHE A 231 -16.15 11.08 -2.34
CA PHE A 231 -15.47 9.80 -2.46
C PHE A 231 -15.85 8.84 -1.32
N LEU A 232 -15.81 9.32 -0.06
CA LEU A 232 -16.18 8.51 1.10
C LEU A 232 -17.66 8.12 1.09
N TRP A 233 -18.53 8.96 0.54
CA TRP A 233 -19.95 8.66 0.39
C TRP A 233 -20.19 7.57 -0.65
N THR A 234 -19.56 7.66 -1.83
CA THR A 234 -19.62 6.59 -2.84
C THR A 234 -19.08 5.28 -2.28
N MET A 235 -17.93 5.30 -1.62
CA MET A 235 -17.40 4.09 -0.97
C MET A 235 -18.38 3.49 0.04
N ARG A 236 -19.15 4.31 0.75
CA ARG A 236 -20.14 3.82 1.70
C ARG A 236 -21.27 3.08 1.03
N GLN A 237 -21.67 3.54 -0.16
CA GLN A 237 -22.63 2.80 -0.96
C GLN A 237 -22.08 1.43 -1.34
N ASP A 238 -20.85 1.36 -1.85
CA ASP A 238 -20.20 0.10 -2.21
C ASP A 238 -20.04 -0.87 -1.02
N LEU A 239 -19.71 -0.36 0.18
CA LEU A 239 -19.65 -1.18 1.39
C LEU A 239 -21.03 -1.76 1.73
N ASN A 240 -22.07 -0.92 1.67
CA ASN A 240 -23.44 -1.37 1.97
C ASN A 240 -23.91 -2.42 0.95
N GLU A 241 -23.62 -2.23 -0.33
CA GLU A 241 -23.92 -3.19 -1.40
C GLU A 241 -23.15 -4.50 -1.18
N TYR A 242 -21.86 -4.43 -0.85
CA TYR A 242 -21.04 -5.58 -0.50
C TYR A 242 -21.62 -6.33 0.71
N MET A 243 -21.94 -5.62 1.80
CA MET A 243 -22.53 -6.23 3.00
C MET A 243 -23.91 -6.84 2.72
N ALA A 244 -24.74 -6.20 1.90
CA ALA A 244 -26.05 -6.73 1.51
C ALA A 244 -25.94 -8.05 0.75
N SER A 245 -24.90 -8.24 -0.07
CA SER A 245 -24.68 -9.50 -0.79
C SER A 245 -24.47 -10.73 0.12
N PHE A 246 -24.09 -10.53 1.38
CA PHE A 246 -23.95 -11.61 2.37
C PHE A 246 -25.23 -11.85 3.20
N SER A 247 -26.19 -10.93 3.16
CA SER A 247 -27.41 -11.01 3.98
C SER A 247 -28.47 -11.98 3.46
N ASP A 248 -28.31 -12.52 2.24
CA ASP A 248 -29.17 -13.56 1.66
C ASP A 248 -28.82 -14.99 2.13
N HIS A 249 -27.82 -15.15 3.01
CA HIS A 249 -27.41 -16.43 3.58
C HIS A 249 -27.62 -16.41 5.11
N ASP A 250 -28.48 -17.32 5.57
CA ASP A 250 -29.24 -17.31 6.83
C ASP A 250 -28.43 -17.58 8.12
N GLU A 251 -27.18 -17.13 8.22
CA GLU A 251 -26.41 -17.19 9.47
C GLU A 251 -25.79 -15.84 9.84
N GLN A 252 -26.49 -15.15 10.74
CA GLN A 252 -26.08 -13.94 11.45
C GLN A 252 -24.79 -14.17 12.26
N THR A 253 -23.65 -14.10 11.59
CA THR A 253 -22.43 -13.53 12.17
C THR A 253 -21.60 -12.93 11.04
N LEU A 254 -22.10 -11.83 10.47
CA LEU A 254 -21.36 -10.97 9.54
C LEU A 254 -20.10 -10.48 10.25
N LEU A 255 -18.99 -11.21 10.11
CA LEU A 255 -17.68 -10.71 10.52
C LEU A 255 -17.35 -9.56 9.58
N GLU A 256 -17.53 -8.35 10.09
CA GLU A 256 -17.05 -7.11 9.47
C GLU A 256 -15.63 -7.37 8.92
N PRO A 257 -15.33 -7.02 7.66
CA PRO A 257 -14.01 -7.27 7.09
C PRO A 257 -12.97 -6.61 8.00
N LYS A 258 -12.09 -7.41 8.59
CA LYS A 258 -11.04 -6.91 9.47
C LYS A 258 -9.78 -6.73 8.66
N LEU A 259 -9.08 -5.64 8.91
CA LEU A 259 -7.80 -5.40 8.26
C LEU A 259 -6.80 -6.52 8.52
N ASN A 260 -6.84 -7.14 9.70
CA ASN A 260 -6.00 -8.30 10.01
C ASN A 260 -6.18 -9.46 9.02
N HIS A 261 -7.33 -9.59 8.38
CA HIS A 261 -7.58 -10.65 7.41
C HIS A 261 -6.93 -10.37 6.04
N VAL A 262 -6.38 -9.17 5.83
CA VAL A 262 -5.70 -8.78 4.59
C VAL A 262 -4.28 -8.39 4.94
N TRP A 263 -3.31 -9.18 4.51
CA TRP A 263 -1.88 -9.05 4.77
C TRP A 263 -1.47 -9.22 6.24
N PHE A 264 -1.99 -8.43 7.18
CA PHE A 264 -1.36 -8.25 8.51
C PHE A 264 -1.29 -9.52 9.36
N GLN A 265 -2.32 -10.36 9.40
CA GLN A 265 -2.25 -11.63 10.15
C GLN A 265 -1.31 -12.62 9.48
N ALA A 266 -1.41 -12.78 8.16
CA ALA A 266 -0.54 -13.68 7.41
C ALA A 266 0.93 -13.24 7.51
N ALA A 267 1.19 -11.94 7.41
CA ALA A 267 2.50 -11.35 7.55
C ALA A 267 3.07 -11.54 8.97
N ARG A 268 2.25 -11.34 10.01
CA ARG A 268 2.67 -11.62 11.40
C ARG A 268 3.09 -13.07 11.57
N ASN A 269 2.25 -14.01 11.15
CA ASN A 269 2.55 -15.44 11.25
C ASN A 269 3.83 -15.78 10.48
N GLU A 270 4.00 -15.24 9.28
CA GLU A 270 5.17 -15.50 8.45
C GLU A 270 6.46 -14.85 9.02
N MET A 271 6.38 -13.66 9.62
CA MET A 271 7.50 -13.04 10.33
C MET A 271 7.92 -13.88 11.54
N ASP A 272 6.95 -14.40 12.31
CA ASP A 272 7.21 -15.28 13.46
C ASP A 272 7.85 -16.61 13.01
N GLU A 273 7.30 -17.26 11.99
CA GLU A 273 7.85 -18.50 11.42
C GLU A 273 9.29 -18.36 10.90
N ARG A 274 9.64 -17.17 10.38
CA ARG A 274 11.00 -16.86 9.91
C ARG A 274 11.94 -16.38 11.01
N GLY A 275 11.47 -16.24 12.25
CA GLY A 275 12.26 -15.67 13.35
C GLY A 275 12.64 -14.20 13.10
N ALA A 276 11.81 -13.45 12.36
CA ALA A 276 12.03 -12.05 12.05
C ALA A 276 11.40 -11.10 13.09
N ILE A 277 10.93 -11.61 14.22
CA ILE A 277 10.41 -10.80 15.33
C ILE A 277 11.36 -10.98 16.54
N PRO A 278 11.97 -9.91 17.07
CA PRO A 278 11.99 -8.54 16.55
C PRO A 278 12.92 -8.40 15.32
N HIS A 279 12.75 -7.32 14.55
CA HIS A 279 13.63 -6.98 13.41
C HIS A 279 14.13 -5.54 13.42
N THR A 280 15.21 -5.33 12.68
CA THR A 280 15.74 -4.01 12.31
C THR A 280 15.86 -3.92 10.80
N LEU A 281 15.56 -2.75 10.24
CA LEU A 281 15.75 -2.49 8.82
C LEU A 281 16.73 -1.33 8.66
N GLU A 282 17.91 -1.61 8.11
CA GLU A 282 18.85 -0.56 7.72
C GLU A 282 18.16 0.38 6.71
N ASP A 283 18.45 1.68 6.82
CA ASP A 283 17.86 2.71 5.97
C ASP A 283 16.32 2.82 6.03
N SER A 284 15.67 2.45 7.15
CA SER A 284 14.24 2.75 7.37
C SER A 284 13.94 4.25 7.51
N ASP A 285 14.95 5.03 7.87
CA ASP A 285 14.80 6.42 8.27
C ASP A 285 14.90 7.36 7.07
N VAL A 286 13.93 8.26 6.93
CA VAL A 286 13.96 9.33 5.94
C VAL A 286 14.18 10.65 6.66
N HIS A 287 15.38 11.21 6.50
CA HIS A 287 15.70 12.53 7.04
C HIS A 287 14.85 13.61 6.36
N VAL A 288 14.07 14.32 7.16
CA VAL A 288 13.19 15.39 6.71
C VAL A 288 13.84 16.75 6.97
N LEU A 289 14.16 17.06 8.23
CA LEU A 289 14.70 18.37 8.63
C LEU A 289 15.52 18.27 9.92
N HIS A 290 16.78 18.71 9.90
CA HIS A 290 17.65 18.86 11.09
C HIS A 290 17.53 17.73 12.13
N GLY A 291 17.86 16.49 11.74
CA GLY A 291 17.79 15.32 12.63
C GLY A 291 16.39 14.74 12.83
N SER A 292 15.34 15.43 12.39
CA SER A 292 13.98 14.87 12.33
C SER A 292 13.87 13.85 11.19
N VAL A 293 13.37 12.66 11.52
CA VAL A 293 13.25 11.51 10.62
C VAL A 293 11.83 10.98 10.58
N VAL A 294 11.37 10.61 9.39
CA VAL A 294 10.21 9.74 9.22
C VAL A 294 10.72 8.30 9.23
N LYS A 295 10.26 7.50 10.19
CA LYS A 295 10.60 6.07 10.27
C LYS A 295 9.58 5.23 9.49
N LEU A 296 10.08 4.33 8.63
CA LEU A 296 9.30 3.24 8.06
C LEU A 296 9.34 2.06 9.03
N GLU A 297 8.36 1.96 9.92
CA GLU A 297 8.38 0.99 11.01
C GLU A 297 7.03 0.33 11.28
N CYS A 298 7.07 -0.72 12.10
CA CYS A 298 5.91 -1.42 12.64
C CYS A 298 6.13 -1.72 14.12
N GLU A 299 5.12 -2.28 14.78
CA GLU A 299 5.17 -2.61 16.22
C GLU A 299 6.25 -3.65 16.60
N TYR A 300 6.84 -4.35 15.63
CA TYR A 300 7.91 -5.33 15.84
C TYR A 300 9.32 -4.79 15.56
N CYS A 301 9.43 -3.54 15.08
CA CYS A 301 10.74 -2.92 14.91
C CYS A 301 11.38 -2.70 16.28
N TYR A 302 12.64 -3.09 16.40
CA TYR A 302 13.45 -2.81 17.58
C TYR A 302 14.47 -1.71 17.27
N ASP A 303 14.65 -0.76 18.16
CA ASP A 303 15.67 0.27 18.04
C ASP A 303 16.99 -0.28 18.63
N CYS A 304 17.96 -0.64 17.79
CA CYS A 304 19.30 -1.13 18.19
C CYS A 304 20.20 -0.03 18.79
N TYR A 305 19.72 0.77 19.74
CA TYR A 305 20.54 1.81 20.37
C TYR A 305 21.48 1.30 21.48
N ASP A 306 21.41 0.03 21.89
CA ASP A 306 22.16 -0.48 23.05
C ASP A 306 23.28 -1.51 22.73
N CYS A 307 23.66 -1.73 21.47
CA CYS A 307 24.66 -2.76 21.13
C CYS A 307 26.13 -2.29 21.10
N TYR A 308 26.47 -1.13 21.68
CA TYR A 308 27.84 -0.58 21.67
C TYR A 308 28.47 -0.35 23.05
N ASP A 309 28.06 -1.08 24.08
CA ASP A 309 28.77 -1.11 25.37
C ASP A 309 28.83 -2.55 25.93
N GLU A 310 29.69 -3.40 25.36
CA GLU A 310 30.34 -4.53 26.05
C GLU A 310 31.82 -4.65 25.66
#